data_AF-A0A812D4K4-F1
#
_entry.id   AF-A0A812D4K4-F1
#
_cell.length_a   1.000
_cell.length_b   1.000
_cell.length_c   1.000
_cell.angle_alpha   90.00
_cell.angle_beta   90.00
_cell.angle_gamma   90.00
#
_symmetry.space_group_name_H-M   'P 1'
#
loop_
_entity.id
_entity.type
_entity.pdbx_description
1 polymer ?
#
loop_
_entity_poly.entity_id
_entity_poly.type
_entity_poly.pdbx_seq_one_letter_code
_entity_poly.pdbx_strand_id
1 'polypeptide(L)'
;MTYFEKNYNIKRFMYATPFTQNGLSPPYLFQIILSPIEVAIEDVVKKTKELALALNQEPTDPKMLQMVLQGCIGTTVNQGPVEVALVFLQEVAEGKQVPSKHHNKLRLCFKEFLKRCWDALLRNKSLITSEQKEYQREMERTYYSIRDKLSPMISSSTATLKRAKHKSKDKTKKIHSPSSSFV
;
A
#
# COMPACT_ATOMS: atom_id res chain seq x y z
N MET A 1 17.93 -7.38 -13.32
CA MET A 1 16.80 -8.22 -12.89
C MET A 1 16.86 -8.35 -11.38
N THR A 2 15.93 -7.72 -10.67
CA THR A 2 15.91 -7.65 -9.19
C THR A 2 15.36 -8.95 -8.59
N TYR A 3 15.66 -9.21 -7.31
CA TYR A 3 15.17 -10.40 -6.58
C TYR A 3 13.64 -10.51 -6.58
N PHE A 4 12.94 -9.37 -6.64
CA PHE A 4 11.49 -9.29 -6.73
C PHE A 4 10.94 -9.88 -8.04
N GLU A 5 11.60 -9.59 -9.18
CA GLU A 5 11.19 -10.07 -10.50
C GLU A 5 11.35 -11.59 -10.69
N LYS A 6 12.24 -12.23 -9.90
CA LYS A 6 12.47 -13.69 -9.96
C LYS A 6 11.48 -14.50 -9.11
N ASN A 7 10.95 -13.93 -8.03
CA ASN A 7 10.14 -14.65 -7.05
C ASN A 7 8.64 -14.36 -7.19
N TYR A 8 8.26 -13.20 -7.71
CA TYR A 8 6.88 -12.93 -8.07
C TYR A 8 6.70 -13.31 -9.53
N ASN A 9 5.86 -14.31 -9.82
CA ASN A 9 5.35 -14.60 -11.16
C ASN A 9 4.62 -13.35 -11.69
N ILE A 10 5.36 -12.33 -12.15
CA ILE A 10 4.81 -11.09 -12.69
C ILE A 10 4.01 -11.52 -13.90
N LYS A 11 2.68 -11.63 -13.71
CA LYS A 11 1.75 -11.95 -14.78
C LYS A 11 1.80 -10.78 -15.73
N ARG A 12 2.58 -10.96 -16.79
CA ARG A 12 2.61 -10.10 -17.95
C ARG A 12 1.21 -10.21 -18.59
N PHE A 13 0.30 -9.33 -18.21
CA PHE A 13 -1.05 -9.34 -18.75
C PHE A 13 -1.01 -8.81 -20.19
N MET A 14 -1.32 -9.69 -21.15
CA MET A 14 -1.54 -9.30 -22.53
C MET A 14 -3.02 -8.99 -22.70
N TYR A 15 -3.35 -7.73 -22.98
CA TYR A 15 -4.69 -7.38 -23.48
C TYR A 15 -4.65 -7.43 -25.00
N ALA A 16 -5.26 -8.47 -25.57
CA ALA A 16 -5.53 -8.55 -26.99
C ALA A 16 -7.03 -8.79 -27.17
N THR A 17 -7.70 -8.01 -28.03
CA THR A 17 -8.96 -8.46 -28.60
C THR A 17 -8.64 -9.72 -29.41
N PRO A 18 -9.22 -10.89 -29.08
CA PRO A 18 -8.78 -12.16 -29.66
C PRO A 18 -8.93 -12.17 -31.18
N PHE A 19 -9.89 -11.41 -31.74
CA PHE A 19 -10.07 -11.20 -33.17
C PHE A 19 -10.61 -9.80 -33.43
N THR A 20 -10.29 -9.25 -34.60
CA THR A 20 -11.08 -8.14 -35.19
C THR A 20 -12.47 -8.67 -35.60
N GLN A 21 -13.43 -7.79 -35.89
CA GLN A 21 -14.79 -8.17 -36.31
C GLN A 21 -14.81 -9.12 -37.55
N ASN A 22 -13.67 -9.22 -38.24
CA ASN A 22 -13.46 -10.03 -39.43
C ASN A 22 -12.71 -11.36 -39.15
N GLY A 23 -12.50 -11.75 -37.88
CA GLY A 23 -11.85 -13.02 -37.52
C GLY A 23 -10.34 -13.06 -37.71
N LEU A 24 -9.70 -11.94 -38.05
CA LEU A 24 -8.25 -11.85 -38.24
C LEU A 24 -7.52 -11.46 -36.95
N SER A 25 -6.32 -12.01 -36.74
CA SER A 25 -5.41 -11.58 -35.69
C SER A 25 -5.08 -10.10 -35.87
N PRO A 26 -5.10 -9.27 -34.81
CA PRO A 26 -4.81 -7.85 -34.93
C PRO A 26 -3.42 -7.61 -35.54
N PRO A 27 -3.26 -6.64 -36.46
CA PRO A 27 -1.95 -6.29 -37.03
C PRO A 27 -0.98 -5.72 -35.99
N TYR A 28 -1.49 -5.26 -34.85
CA TYR A 28 -0.71 -4.75 -33.72
C TYR A 28 -1.23 -5.33 -32.41
N LEU A 29 -0.35 -5.96 -31.63
CA LEU A 29 -0.61 -6.35 -30.25
C LEU A 29 -0.10 -5.22 -29.34
N PHE A 30 -1.01 -4.52 -28.65
CA PHE A 30 -0.61 -3.56 -27.63
C PHE A 30 -0.30 -4.31 -26.34
N GLN A 31 0.98 -4.36 -25.96
CA GLN A 31 1.40 -4.93 -24.68
C GLN A 31 1.53 -3.82 -23.64
N ILE A 32 0.64 -3.79 -22.65
CA ILE A 32 0.76 -2.91 -21.49
C ILE A 32 1.59 -3.66 -20.43
N ILE A 33 2.85 -3.25 -20.26
CA ILE A 33 3.72 -3.79 -19.21
C ILE A 33 3.58 -2.88 -17.98
N LEU A 34 2.86 -3.36 -16.97
CA LEU A 34 2.83 -2.71 -15.67
C LEU A 34 4.18 -2.85 -14.98
N SER A 35 4.64 -1.77 -14.35
CA SER A 35 5.79 -1.81 -13.46
C SER A 35 5.47 -2.64 -12.20
N PRO A 36 6.48 -3.19 -11.51
CA PRO A 36 6.27 -3.99 -10.31
C PRO A 36 5.44 -3.30 -9.22
N ILE A 37 5.59 -1.98 -9.07
CA ILE A 37 4.80 -1.20 -8.10
C ILE A 37 3.33 -1.04 -8.55
N GLU A 38 3.05 -0.99 -9.86
CA GLU A 38 1.69 -0.94 -10.38
C GLU A 38 0.96 -2.26 -10.13
N VAL A 39 1.63 -3.39 -10.34
CA VAL A 39 1.10 -4.72 -10.01
C VAL A 39 0.78 -4.81 -8.51
N ALA A 40 1.70 -4.36 -7.65
CA ALA A 40 1.48 -4.32 -6.21
C ALA A 40 0.27 -3.44 -5.82
N ILE A 41 0.10 -2.28 -6.48
CA ILE A 41 -1.07 -1.42 -6.27
C ILE A 41 -2.36 -2.15 -6.66
N GLU A 42 -2.40 -2.80 -7.81
CA GLU A 42 -3.58 -3.54 -8.28
C GLU A 42 -3.95 -4.67 -7.33
N ASP A 43 -2.96 -5.42 -6.83
CA ASP A 43 -3.18 -6.51 -5.88
C ASP A 43 -3.78 -6.01 -4.55
N VAL A 44 -3.24 -4.92 -3.98
CA VAL A 44 -3.77 -4.33 -2.75
C VAL A 44 -5.19 -3.78 -2.98
N VAL A 45 -5.42 -3.11 -4.10
CA VAL A 45 -6.75 -2.58 -4.47
C VAL A 45 -7.75 -3.72 -4.64
N LYS A 46 -7.36 -4.80 -5.32
CA LYS A 46 -8.23 -5.96 -5.55
C LYS A 46 -8.62 -6.61 -4.23
N LYS A 47 -7.65 -6.91 -3.34
CA LYS A 47 -7.94 -7.44 -2.00
C LYS A 47 -8.84 -6.53 -1.18
N THR A 48 -8.60 -5.22 -1.23
CA THR A 48 -9.44 -4.23 -0.53
C THR A 48 -10.88 -4.24 -1.05
N LYS A 49 -11.05 -4.38 -2.37
CA LYS A 49 -12.38 -4.47 -3.01
C LYS A 49 -13.09 -5.76 -2.63
N GLU A 50 -12.42 -6.90 -2.66
CA GLU A 50 -12.97 -8.19 -2.24
C GLU A 50 -13.47 -8.13 -0.78
N LEU A 51 -12.68 -7.54 0.12
CA LEU A 51 -13.07 -7.35 1.51
C LEU A 51 -14.27 -6.39 1.67
N ALA A 52 -14.29 -5.29 0.92
CA ALA A 52 -15.41 -4.36 0.93
C ALA A 52 -16.71 -5.00 0.40
N LEU A 53 -16.62 -5.87 -0.61
CA LEU A 53 -17.77 -6.63 -1.10
C LEU A 53 -18.30 -7.60 -0.04
N ALA A 54 -17.43 -8.31 0.67
CA ALA A 54 -17.83 -9.19 1.76
C ALA A 54 -18.49 -8.43 2.93
N LEU A 55 -18.02 -7.20 3.22
CA LEU A 55 -18.59 -6.33 4.23
C LEU A 55 -19.99 -5.80 3.89
N ASN A 56 -20.22 -5.48 2.61
CA ASN A 56 -21.48 -4.88 2.13
C ASN A 56 -22.53 -5.93 1.74
N GLN A 57 -22.25 -7.22 1.91
CA GLN A 57 -23.22 -8.27 1.64
C GLN A 57 -24.34 -8.26 2.70
N GLU A 58 -25.59 -8.27 2.24
CA GLU A 58 -26.79 -8.31 3.09
C GLU A 58 -27.68 -9.52 2.72
N PRO A 59 -27.94 -10.46 3.66
CA PRO A 59 -27.31 -10.57 4.98
C PRO A 59 -25.83 -10.97 4.86
N THR A 60 -25.02 -10.53 5.82
CA THR A 60 -23.58 -10.85 5.82
C THR A 60 -23.37 -12.32 6.14
N ASP A 61 -22.61 -13.02 5.29
CA ASP A 61 -22.13 -14.38 5.57
C ASP A 61 -20.86 -14.31 6.45
N PRO A 62 -20.94 -14.77 7.73
CA PRO A 62 -19.80 -14.71 8.64
C PRO A 62 -18.61 -15.54 8.17
N LYS A 63 -18.84 -16.70 7.53
CA LYS A 63 -17.76 -17.59 7.07
C LYS A 63 -17.05 -16.99 5.87
N MET A 64 -17.80 -16.42 4.93
CA MET A 64 -17.22 -15.70 3.79
C MET A 64 -16.40 -14.50 4.27
N LEU A 65 -16.94 -13.69 5.18
CA LEU A 65 -16.22 -12.55 5.76
C LEU A 65 -14.93 -12.99 6.47
N GLN A 66 -14.98 -14.04 7.28
CA GLN A 66 -13.82 -14.59 7.98
C GLN A 66 -12.77 -15.11 7.00
N MET A 67 -13.18 -15.84 5.97
CA MET A 67 -12.28 -16.35 4.94
C MET A 67 -11.55 -15.21 4.20
N VAL A 68 -12.27 -14.19 3.75
CA VAL A 68 -11.68 -13.06 3.03
C VAL A 68 -10.78 -12.22 3.95
N LEU A 69 -11.23 -11.94 5.17
CA LEU A 69 -10.44 -11.18 6.15
C LEU A 69 -9.17 -11.93 6.54
N GLN A 70 -9.26 -13.23 6.80
CA GLN A 70 -8.10 -14.08 7.08
C GLN A 70 -7.15 -14.13 5.87
N GLY A 71 -7.64 -14.20 4.64
CA GLY A 71 -6.80 -14.11 3.44
C GLY A 71 -6.14 -12.74 3.22
N CYS A 72 -6.63 -11.69 3.88
CA CYS A 72 -6.04 -10.35 3.87
C CYS A 72 -4.93 -10.19 4.92
N ILE A 73 -5.16 -10.65 6.16
CA ILE A 73 -4.24 -10.43 7.29
C ILE A 73 -3.41 -11.67 7.68
N GLY A 74 -3.91 -12.87 7.40
CA GLY A 74 -3.28 -14.15 7.73
C GLY A 74 -2.50 -14.71 6.54
N THR A 75 -1.22 -14.37 6.44
CA THR A 75 -0.36 -14.76 5.32
C THR A 75 0.35 -16.07 5.64
N THR A 76 -0.21 -17.21 5.22
CA THR A 76 0.39 -18.53 5.43
C THR A 76 1.08 -19.09 4.18
N VAL A 77 0.75 -18.59 2.97
CA VAL A 77 1.20 -19.17 1.69
C VAL A 77 1.81 -18.17 0.69
N ASN A 78 1.53 -16.87 0.81
CA ASN A 78 2.08 -15.83 -0.06
C ASN A 78 2.70 -14.72 0.80
N GLN A 79 3.75 -14.08 0.29
CA GLN A 79 4.40 -12.93 0.91
C GLN A 79 3.36 -11.85 1.28
N GLY A 80 3.39 -11.41 2.54
CA GLY A 80 2.32 -10.60 3.13
C GLY A 80 2.30 -9.13 2.70
N PRO A 81 1.23 -8.38 3.04
CA PRO A 81 1.12 -6.95 2.69
C PRO A 81 2.28 -6.12 3.26
N VAL A 82 2.88 -6.54 4.38
CA VAL A 82 4.07 -5.91 4.96
C VAL A 82 5.28 -6.02 4.04
N GLU A 83 5.50 -7.16 3.41
CA GLU A 83 6.67 -7.39 2.55
C GLU A 83 6.60 -6.55 1.27
N VAL A 84 5.40 -6.47 0.67
CA VAL A 84 5.14 -5.56 -0.45
C VAL A 84 5.45 -4.11 -0.06
N ALA A 85 5.00 -3.67 1.12
CA ALA A 85 5.29 -2.32 1.59
C ALA A 85 6.79 -2.10 1.84
N LEU A 86 7.51 -3.07 2.42
CA LEU A 86 8.95 -2.98 2.63
C LEU A 86 9.69 -2.77 1.31
N VAL A 87 9.40 -3.59 0.30
CA VAL A 87 10.05 -3.50 -1.01
C VAL A 87 9.84 -2.14 -1.69
N PHE A 88 8.62 -1.60 -1.64
CA PHE A 88 8.27 -0.42 -2.44
C PHE A 88 8.26 0.91 -1.67
N LEU A 89 8.19 0.89 -0.33
CA LEU A 89 7.99 2.11 0.47
C LEU A 89 9.09 2.35 1.51
N GLN A 90 9.93 1.36 1.85
CA GLN A 90 10.94 1.51 2.91
C GLN A 90 11.97 2.60 2.58
N GLU A 91 12.59 2.57 1.40
CA GLU A 91 13.60 3.57 1.02
C GLU A 91 13.02 4.99 0.95
N VAL A 92 11.75 5.10 0.55
CA VAL A 92 11.02 6.37 0.52
C VAL A 92 10.74 6.88 1.94
N ALA A 93 10.37 5.98 2.86
CA ALA A 93 10.11 6.30 4.26
C ALA A 93 11.39 6.72 5.01
N GLU A 94 12.52 6.10 4.68
CA GLU A 94 13.85 6.42 5.20
C GLU A 94 14.47 7.68 4.56
N GLY A 95 13.80 8.28 3.56
CA GLY A 95 14.29 9.46 2.86
C GLY A 95 15.46 9.20 1.90
N LYS A 96 15.79 7.93 1.63
CA LYS A 96 16.84 7.50 0.69
C LYS A 96 16.38 7.61 -0.77
N GLN A 97 15.07 7.56 -1.00
CA GLN A 97 14.46 7.68 -2.33
C GLN A 97 13.43 8.80 -2.39
N VAL A 98 13.38 9.54 -3.51
CA VAL A 98 12.35 10.56 -3.73
C VAL A 98 11.00 9.88 -4.02
N PRO A 99 9.91 10.23 -3.30
CA PRO A 99 8.59 9.67 -3.54
C PRO A 99 8.09 9.93 -4.97
N SER A 100 7.51 8.91 -5.61
CA SER A 100 6.89 8.98 -6.93
C SER A 100 5.37 9.03 -6.79
N LYS A 101 4.65 9.24 -7.91
CA LYS A 101 3.18 9.13 -7.91
C LYS A 101 2.72 7.74 -7.50
N HIS A 102 3.40 6.68 -7.93
CA HIS A 102 3.07 5.29 -7.56
C HIS A 102 3.34 5.02 -6.08
N HIS A 103 4.43 5.55 -5.50
CA HIS A 103 4.67 5.46 -4.04
C HIS A 103 3.51 6.07 -3.25
N ASN A 104 3.05 7.27 -3.65
CA ASN A 104 1.92 7.91 -2.99
C ASN A 104 0.61 7.13 -3.16
N LYS A 105 0.35 6.60 -4.36
CA LYS A 105 -0.83 5.78 -4.63
C LYS A 105 -0.83 4.50 -3.78
N LEU A 106 0.28 3.77 -3.76
CA LEU A 106 0.42 2.54 -2.95
C LEU A 106 0.22 2.82 -1.46
N ARG A 107 0.75 3.93 -0.93
CA ARG A 107 0.52 4.35 0.46
C ARG A 107 -0.95 4.60 0.77
N LEU A 108 -1.68 5.26 -0.13
CA LEU A 108 -3.12 5.47 0.04
C LEU A 108 -3.89 4.15 -0.03
N CYS A 109 -3.51 3.25 -0.94
CA CYS A 109 -4.10 1.91 -1.03
C CYS A 109 -3.92 1.12 0.29
N PHE A 110 -2.73 1.14 0.90
CA PHE A 110 -2.52 0.48 2.19
C PHE A 110 -3.30 1.12 3.36
N LYS A 111 -3.46 2.45 3.35
CA LYS A 111 -4.31 3.12 4.36
C LYS A 111 -5.76 2.67 4.26
N GLU A 112 -6.29 2.63 3.04
CA GLU A 112 -7.65 2.15 2.80
C GLU A 112 -7.79 0.66 3.14
N PHE A 113 -6.82 -0.17 2.73
CA PHE A 113 -6.77 -1.59 3.07
C PHE A 113 -6.84 -1.82 4.59
N LEU A 114 -6.01 -1.13 5.38
CA LEU A 114 -6.01 -1.25 6.84
C LEU A 114 -7.31 -0.77 7.47
N LYS A 115 -7.94 0.27 6.91
CA LYS A 115 -9.26 0.72 7.33
C LYS A 115 -10.31 -0.36 7.09
N ARG A 116 -10.35 -0.96 5.89
CA ARG A 116 -11.31 -2.02 5.57
C ARG A 116 -11.08 -3.29 6.39
N CYS A 117 -9.84 -3.64 6.68
CA CYS A 117 -9.53 -4.75 7.60
C CYS A 117 -10.09 -4.50 9.00
N TRP A 118 -10.00 -3.26 9.50
CA TRP A 118 -10.58 -2.89 10.78
C TRP A 118 -12.11 -2.95 10.78
N ASP A 119 -12.75 -2.38 9.75
CA ASP A 119 -14.20 -2.44 9.59
C ASP A 119 -14.70 -3.90 9.56
N ALA A 120 -13.96 -4.77 8.86
CA ALA A 120 -14.24 -6.21 8.79
C ALA A 120 -14.05 -6.92 10.13
N LEU A 121 -13.02 -6.58 10.92
CA LEU A 121 -12.84 -7.11 12.27
C LEU A 121 -13.99 -6.72 13.20
N LEU A 122 -14.44 -5.47 13.15
CA LEU A 122 -15.59 -5.00 13.93
C LEU A 122 -16.87 -5.72 13.52
N ARG A 123 -17.11 -5.87 12.21
CA ARG A 123 -18.26 -6.62 11.71
C ARG A 123 -18.18 -8.08 12.15
N ASN A 124 -17.04 -8.74 11.99
CA ASN A 124 -16.85 -10.12 12.42
C ASN A 124 -17.13 -10.30 13.92
N LYS A 125 -16.67 -9.38 14.77
CA LYS A 125 -16.92 -9.40 16.22
C LYS A 125 -18.41 -9.40 16.59
N SER A 126 -19.26 -8.79 15.76
CA SER A 126 -20.72 -8.80 15.96
C SER A 126 -21.41 -10.09 15.49
N LEU A 127 -20.71 -10.92 14.70
CA LEU A 127 -21.25 -12.12 14.06
C LEU A 127 -20.76 -13.44 14.69
N ILE A 128 -19.67 -13.41 15.45
CA ILE A 128 -19.06 -14.61 16.05
C ILE A 128 -19.86 -15.18 17.22
N THR A 129 -19.74 -16.49 17.42
CA THR A 129 -20.24 -17.19 18.62
C THR A 129 -19.22 -17.13 19.77
N SER A 130 -19.63 -17.55 20.97
CA SER A 130 -18.74 -17.59 22.16
C SER A 130 -17.48 -18.44 21.93
N GLU A 131 -17.59 -19.53 21.17
CA GLU A 131 -16.48 -20.44 20.85
C GLU A 131 -15.42 -19.78 19.95
N GLN A 132 -15.83 -18.80 19.13
CA GLN A 132 -14.95 -18.11 18.19
C GLN A 132 -14.24 -16.88 18.80
N LYS A 133 -14.39 -16.62 20.10
CA LYS A 133 -13.79 -15.45 20.77
C LYS A 133 -12.25 -15.47 20.76
N GLU A 134 -11.62 -16.63 20.90
CA GLU A 134 -10.15 -16.73 20.82
C GLU A 134 -9.67 -16.45 19.39
N TYR A 135 -10.35 -17.02 18.40
CA TYR A 135 -10.07 -16.79 16.99
C TYR A 135 -10.11 -15.30 16.63
N GLN A 136 -11.17 -14.58 17.06
CA GLN A 136 -11.25 -13.13 16.86
C GLN A 136 -10.10 -12.38 17.53
N ARG A 137 -9.72 -12.75 18.77
CA ARG A 137 -8.58 -12.13 19.46
C ARG A 137 -7.28 -12.31 18.69
N GLU A 138 -7.06 -13.47 18.11
CA GLU A 138 -5.86 -13.74 17.30
C GLU A 138 -5.85 -12.95 15.98
N MET A 139 -7.01 -12.81 15.34
CA MET A 139 -7.15 -11.94 14.16
C MET A 139 -6.86 -10.46 14.50
N GLU A 140 -7.36 -9.97 15.63
CA GLU A 140 -7.09 -8.60 16.11
C GLU A 140 -5.60 -8.40 16.39
N ARG A 141 -4.92 -9.35 17.06
CA ARG A 141 -3.46 -9.31 17.30
C ARG A 141 -2.69 -9.26 15.98
N THR A 142 -3.05 -10.12 15.03
CA THR A 142 -2.42 -10.17 13.70
C THR A 142 -2.58 -8.83 12.98
N TYR A 143 -3.78 -8.26 13.00
CA TYR A 143 -4.06 -6.94 12.42
C TYR A 143 -3.18 -5.85 13.04
N TYR A 144 -3.09 -5.78 14.37
CA TYR A 144 -2.26 -4.77 15.03
C TYR A 144 -0.77 -4.92 14.68
N SER A 145 -0.26 -6.16 14.64
CA SER A 145 1.11 -6.44 14.21
C SER A 145 1.40 -5.93 12.78
N ILE A 146 0.48 -6.19 11.84
CA ILE A 146 0.61 -5.70 10.45
C ILE A 146 0.51 -4.17 10.40
N ARG A 147 -0.48 -3.59 11.08
CA ARG A 147 -0.70 -2.14 11.14
C ARG A 147 0.55 -1.42 11.65
N ASP A 148 1.13 -1.91 12.73
CA ASP A 148 2.27 -1.27 13.39
C ASP A 148 3.53 -1.36 12.51
N LYS A 149 3.73 -2.48 11.81
CA LYS A 149 4.80 -2.63 10.81
C LYS A 149 4.60 -1.75 9.56
N LEU A 150 3.36 -1.56 9.12
CA LEU A 150 3.04 -0.72 7.95
C LEU A 150 3.08 0.78 8.27
N SER A 151 2.72 1.16 9.49
CA SER A 151 2.60 2.55 9.95
C SER A 151 3.78 3.46 9.56
N PRO A 152 5.06 3.11 9.80
CA PRO A 152 6.19 3.98 9.44
C PRO A 152 6.28 4.26 7.93
N MET A 153 5.89 3.31 7.09
CA MET A 153 5.97 3.44 5.63
C MET A 153 4.79 4.22 5.04
N ILE A 154 3.59 4.07 5.62
CA ILE A 154 2.38 4.69 5.08
C ILE A 154 2.10 6.08 5.66
N SER A 155 2.61 6.40 6.86
CA SER A 155 2.33 7.66 7.58
C SER A 155 3.11 8.86 7.04
N SER A 156 4.30 8.67 6.45
CA SER A 156 5.24 9.74 6.10
C SER A 156 4.66 10.84 5.19
N SER A 157 4.13 11.93 5.75
CA SER A 157 3.53 13.01 4.96
C SER A 157 4.57 13.59 4.01
N THR A 158 4.27 13.65 2.72
CA THR A 158 5.10 14.36 1.73
C THR A 158 5.33 15.83 2.10
N ALA A 159 4.56 16.38 3.04
CA ALA A 159 4.73 17.71 3.60
C ALA A 159 5.99 17.87 4.47
N THR A 160 6.48 16.81 5.14
CA THR A 160 7.63 16.92 6.05
C THR A 160 8.94 17.16 5.29
N LEU A 161 9.06 16.67 4.05
CA LEU A 161 10.22 16.87 3.18
C LEU A 161 10.34 18.30 2.62
N LYS A 162 9.22 19.06 2.53
CA LYS A 162 9.27 20.47 2.08
C LYS A 162 9.78 21.44 3.15
N ARG A 163 9.61 21.12 4.44
CA ARG A 163 10.05 21.99 5.55
C ARG A 163 11.57 22.01 5.76
N ALA A 164 12.27 20.92 5.42
CA ALA A 164 13.72 20.84 5.56
C ALA A 164 14.48 21.78 4.60
N LYS A 165 13.93 22.05 3.40
CA LYS A 165 14.60 22.92 2.40
C LYS A 165 14.43 24.42 2.66
N HIS A 166 13.45 24.85 3.45
CA HIS A 166 13.21 26.28 3.73
C HIS A 166 14.02 26.83 4.92
N LYS A 167 14.61 25.97 5.76
CA LYS A 167 15.31 26.41 6.98
C LYS A 167 16.81 26.72 6.80
N SER A 168 17.36 26.50 5.60
CA SER A 168 18.81 26.62 5.34
C SER A 168 19.24 27.90 4.59
N LYS A 169 18.32 28.80 4.22
CA LYS A 169 18.66 30.01 3.44
C LYS A 169 18.78 31.31 4.24
N ASP A 170 18.60 31.30 5.56
CA ASP A 170 18.51 32.52 6.38
C ASP A 170 19.64 32.70 7.40
N LYS A 171 20.85 32.23 7.06
CA LYS A 171 22.06 32.42 7.89
C LYS A 171 23.30 32.73 7.06
N THR A 172 23.25 33.76 6.22
CA THR A 172 24.49 34.39 5.75
C THR A 172 24.24 35.82 5.25
N LYS A 173 24.49 36.80 6.14
CA LYS A 173 25.16 38.10 5.88
C LYS A 173 24.77 39.14 6.95
N LYS A 174 25.48 39.14 8.07
CA LYS A 174 25.67 40.32 8.94
C LYS A 174 27.11 40.35 9.43
N ILE A 175 28.00 40.89 8.60
CA ILE A 175 29.40 41.29 8.87
C ILE A 175 29.64 42.34 7.75
N HIS A 176 30.01 43.61 7.91
CA HIS A 176 30.74 44.42 8.90
C HIS A 176 30.44 45.90 8.58
N SER A 177 30.59 46.82 9.54
CA SER A 177 30.91 48.23 9.24
C SER A 177 32.00 48.69 10.21
N PRO A 178 33.13 49.25 9.73
CA PRO A 178 34.21 49.68 10.60
C PRO A 178 33.94 51.04 11.22
N SER A 179 34.41 51.20 12.45
CA SER A 179 34.51 52.45 13.21
C SER A 179 35.49 53.41 12.53
N SER A 180 35.15 54.70 12.48
CA SER A 180 36.12 55.80 12.42
C SER A 180 35.57 57.04 13.12
N SER A 181 36.18 57.32 14.28
CA SER A 181 36.68 58.62 14.78
C SER A 181 36.08 59.91 14.22
N PHE A 182 35.43 60.69 15.10
CA PHE A 182 35.26 62.13 14.94
C PHE A 182 36.31 62.86 15.78
N VAL A 183 36.93 63.87 15.14
CA VAL A 183 37.65 64.99 15.75
C VAL A 183 36.64 65.96 16.34
#